data_AF-A0A9D4JCN8-F1
#
_entry.id   AF-A0A9D4JCN8-F1
#
_cell.length_a   1.000
_cell.length_b   1.000
_cell.length_c   1.000
_cell.angle_alpha   90.00
_cell.angle_beta   90.00
_cell.angle_gamma   90.00
#
_symmetry.space_group_name_H-M   'P 1'
#
loop_
_entity.id
_entity.type
_entity.pdbx_description
1 polymer ?
#
loop_
_entity_poly.entity_id
_entity_poly.type
_entity_poly.pdbx_seq_one_letter_code
_entity_poly.pdbx_strand_id
1 'polypeptide(L)'
;MSLASSHVDVDALQERLTKEQKKNEHLTEVMNESEAHVMRLTEQAKILKDEIRRLERNVERAEETQNLEYLKNILLKFLCLKVGDERNQLIPVLTKMLKLSPEEKHTLTQIAQGDGTGEVPQPQGWGSYLHRWSGLT
;
A
#
# COMPACT_ATOMS: atom_id res chain seq x y z
N MET A 1 59.73 58.12 -7.03
CA MET A 1 58.93 57.21 -7.89
C MET A 1 58.43 55.95 -7.18
N SER A 2 59.14 55.40 -6.17
CA SER A 2 58.73 54.16 -5.48
C SER A 2 57.43 54.23 -4.67
N LEU A 3 57.11 55.37 -4.02
CA LEU A 3 55.89 55.53 -3.21
C LEU A 3 54.58 55.57 -4.02
N ALA A 4 54.63 56.10 -5.24
CA ALA A 4 53.47 56.15 -6.13
C ALA A 4 53.13 54.74 -6.67
N SER A 5 54.15 53.93 -6.97
CA SER A 5 53.96 52.53 -7.38
C SER A 5 53.35 51.68 -6.27
N SER A 6 53.82 51.84 -5.02
CA SER A 6 53.25 51.11 -3.88
C SER A 6 51.81 51.51 -3.58
N HIS A 7 51.43 52.77 -3.81
CA HIS A 7 50.04 53.21 -3.61
C HIS A 7 49.10 52.61 -4.67
N VAL A 8 49.54 52.57 -5.93
CA VAL A 8 48.80 51.94 -7.04
C VAL A 8 48.62 50.43 -6.82
N ASP A 9 49.63 49.74 -6.29
CA ASP A 9 49.52 48.31 -5.93
C ASP A 9 48.54 48.07 -4.77
N VAL A 10 48.51 48.97 -3.78
CA VAL A 10 47.56 48.89 -2.65
C VAL A 10 46.12 49.09 -3.14
N ASP A 11 45.87 50.05 -4.03
CA ASP A 11 44.53 50.31 -4.56
C ASP A 11 44.02 49.14 -5.43
N ALA A 12 44.90 48.54 -6.24
CA ALA A 12 44.56 47.36 -7.03
C ALA A 12 44.26 46.12 -6.16
N LEU A 13 44.99 45.96 -5.04
CA LEU A 13 44.71 44.91 -4.06
C LEU A 13 43.39 45.13 -3.34
N GLN A 14 43.04 46.38 -3.01
CA GLN A 14 41.75 46.73 -2.43
C GLN A 14 40.59 46.46 -3.40
N GLU A 15 40.74 46.79 -4.69
CA GLU A 15 39.73 46.47 -5.69
C GLU A 15 39.52 44.95 -5.83
N ARG A 16 40.60 44.17 -5.87
CA ARG A 16 40.51 42.70 -5.88
C ARG A 16 39.84 42.17 -4.62
N LEU A 17 40.19 42.70 -3.45
CA LEU A 17 39.60 42.28 -2.18
C LEU A 17 38.09 42.54 -2.16
N THR A 18 37.65 43.72 -2.58
CA THR A 18 36.22 44.06 -2.65
C THR A 18 35.47 43.20 -3.68
N LYS A 19 36.11 42.84 -4.80
CA LYS A 19 35.54 41.93 -5.79
C LYS A 19 35.38 40.51 -5.24
N GLU A 20 36.37 40.00 -4.52
CA GLU A 20 36.27 38.68 -3.88
C GLU A 20 35.27 38.67 -2.72
N GLN A 21 35.15 39.76 -1.95
CA GLN A 21 34.11 39.90 -0.93
C GLN A 21 32.70 39.82 -1.53
N LYS A 22 32.42 40.56 -2.61
CA LYS A 22 31.12 40.50 -3.31
C LYS A 22 30.81 39.13 -3.88
N LYS A 23 31.82 38.42 -4.42
CA LYS A 23 31.64 37.05 -4.88
C LYS A 23 31.31 36.10 -3.73
N ASN A 24 31.97 36.27 -2.59
CA ASN A 24 31.73 35.44 -1.41
C ASN A 24 30.32 35.66 -0.85
N GLU A 25 29.87 36.92 -0.79
CA GLU A 25 28.49 37.27 -0.43
C GLU A 25 27.47 36.60 -1.37
N HIS A 26 27.68 36.70 -2.69
CA HIS A 26 26.80 36.07 -3.66
C HIS A 26 26.79 34.54 -3.57
N LEU A 27 27.97 33.91 -3.41
CA LEU A 27 28.06 32.46 -3.22
C LEU A 27 27.35 32.00 -1.95
N THR A 28 27.43 32.80 -0.88
CA THR A 28 26.72 32.52 0.37
C THR A 28 25.21 32.60 0.18
N GLU A 29 24.71 33.60 -0.56
CA GLU A 29 23.29 33.72 -0.90
C GLU A 29 22.79 32.51 -1.70
N VAL A 30 23.48 32.15 -2.78
CA VAL A 30 23.13 30.99 -3.61
C VAL A 30 23.22 29.68 -2.81
N MET A 31 24.18 29.57 -1.90
CA MET A 31 24.30 28.40 -1.02
C MET A 31 23.09 28.29 -0.08
N ASN A 32 22.68 29.39 0.54
CA ASN A 32 21.50 29.42 1.41
C ASN A 32 20.21 29.09 0.64
N GLU A 33 20.07 29.62 -0.58
CA GLU A 33 18.96 29.27 -1.47
C GLU A 33 18.96 27.78 -1.79
N SER A 34 20.12 27.22 -2.17
CA SER A 34 20.29 25.80 -2.46
C SER A 34 19.94 24.94 -1.25
N GLU A 35 20.37 25.31 -0.05
CA GLU A 35 20.04 24.61 1.20
C GLU A 35 18.52 24.60 1.43
N ALA A 36 17.86 25.76 1.28
CA ALA A 36 16.40 25.86 1.40
C ALA A 36 15.66 25.02 0.34
N HIS A 37 16.20 24.92 -0.88
CA HIS A 37 15.67 24.03 -1.93
C HIS A 37 15.82 22.56 -1.55
N VAL A 38 16.98 22.14 -1.05
CA VAL A 38 17.23 20.76 -0.61
C VAL A 38 16.30 20.38 0.55
N MET A 39 16.10 21.27 1.52
CA MET A 39 15.15 21.03 2.62
C MET A 39 13.73 20.79 2.11
N ARG A 40 13.24 21.64 1.19
CA ARG A 40 11.90 21.49 0.58
C ARG A 40 11.77 20.19 -0.20
N LEU A 41 12.76 19.84 -1.03
CA LEU A 41 12.76 18.60 -1.80
C LEU A 41 12.78 17.37 -0.90
N THR A 42 13.53 17.43 0.20
CA THR A 42 13.61 16.33 1.18
C THR A 42 12.27 16.11 1.86
N GLU A 43 11.57 17.19 2.24
CA GLU A 43 10.24 17.08 2.84
C GLU A 43 9.21 16.56 1.82
N GLN A 44 9.22 17.05 0.58
CA GLN A 44 8.37 16.53 -0.48
C GLN A 44 8.62 15.04 -0.73
N ALA A 45 9.88 14.61 -0.76
CA ALA A 45 10.23 13.20 -0.93
C ALA A 45 9.72 12.34 0.23
N LYS A 46 9.73 12.87 1.45
CA LYS A 46 9.17 12.19 2.63
C LYS A 46 7.65 12.02 2.52
N ILE A 47 6.93 13.11 2.20
CA ILE A 47 5.48 13.10 2.02
C ILE A 47 5.09 12.11 0.91
N LEU A 48 5.78 12.14 -0.23
CA LEU A 48 5.51 11.23 -1.35
C LEU A 48 5.72 9.77 -0.96
N LYS A 49 6.78 9.46 -0.20
CA LYS A 49 7.01 8.09 0.30
C LYS A 49 5.90 7.60 1.23
N ASP A 50 5.42 8.47 2.12
CA ASP A 50 4.32 8.12 3.02
C ASP A 50 3.00 7.94 2.27
N GLU A 51 2.78 8.73 1.23
CA GLU A 51 1.61 8.60 0.35
C GLU A 51 1.64 7.29 -0.46
N ILE A 52 2.80 6.90 -1.00
CA ILE A 52 2.96 5.59 -1.67
C ILE A 52 2.58 4.46 -0.72
N ARG A 53 3.11 4.45 0.52
CA ARG A 53 2.78 3.44 1.53
C ARG A 53 1.29 3.43 1.90
N ARG A 54 0.64 4.59 1.89
CA ARG A 54 -0.81 4.70 2.12
C ARG A 54 -1.59 4.09 0.96
N LEU A 55 -1.21 4.41 -0.27
CA LEU A 55 -1.84 3.89 -1.48
C LEU A 55 -1.67 2.37 -1.59
N GLU A 56 -0.49 1.84 -1.30
CA GLU A 56 -0.24 0.38 -1.29
C GLU A 56 -1.19 -0.35 -0.33
N ARG A 57 -1.35 0.15 0.91
CA ARG A 57 -2.32 -0.42 1.86
C ARG A 57 -3.76 -0.30 1.41
N ASN A 58 -4.11 0.78 0.71
CA ASN A 58 -5.45 0.95 0.15
C ASN A 58 -5.71 -0.02 -1.01
N VAL A 59 -4.71 -0.26 -1.85
CA VAL A 59 -4.77 -1.26 -2.94
C VAL A 59 -4.93 -2.66 -2.36
N GLU A 60 -4.16 -3.02 -1.34
CA GLU A 60 -4.29 -4.31 -0.65
C GLU A 60 -5.70 -4.51 -0.08
N ARG A 61 -6.24 -3.51 0.65
CA ARG A 61 -7.63 -3.56 1.14
C ARG A 61 -8.67 -3.64 0.02
N ALA A 62 -8.44 -2.94 -1.10
CA ALA A 62 -9.33 -2.97 -2.25
C ALA A 62 -9.31 -4.34 -2.94
N GLU A 63 -8.13 -4.95 -3.07
CA GLU A 63 -7.95 -6.31 -3.58
C GLU A 63 -8.64 -7.34 -2.67
N GLU A 64 -8.47 -7.24 -1.36
CA GLU A 64 -9.19 -8.08 -0.38
C GLU A 64 -10.71 -7.91 -0.53
N THR A 65 -11.20 -6.68 -0.66
CA THR A 65 -12.63 -6.38 -0.86
C THR A 65 -13.14 -6.97 -2.18
N GLN A 66 -12.39 -6.82 -3.27
CA GLN A 66 -12.74 -7.37 -4.58
C GLN A 66 -12.75 -8.90 -4.55
N ASN A 67 -11.78 -9.51 -3.86
CA ASN A 67 -11.72 -10.96 -3.68
C ASN A 67 -12.94 -11.47 -2.88
N LEU A 68 -13.39 -10.74 -1.86
CA LEU A 68 -14.62 -11.05 -1.12
C LEU A 68 -15.87 -10.90 -1.98
N GLU A 69 -15.95 -9.88 -2.82
CA GLU A 69 -17.09 -9.71 -3.73
C GLU A 69 -17.13 -10.83 -4.77
N TYR A 70 -15.97 -11.22 -5.32
CA TYR A 70 -15.86 -12.37 -6.19
C TYR A 70 -16.30 -13.66 -5.47
N LEU A 71 -15.81 -13.90 -4.25
CA LEU A 71 -16.20 -15.03 -3.42
C LEU A 71 -17.72 -15.05 -3.18
N LYS A 72 -18.34 -13.91 -2.85
CA LYS A 72 -19.80 -13.77 -2.71
C LYS A 72 -20.52 -14.25 -3.96
N ASN A 73 -20.06 -13.81 -5.14
CA ASN A 73 -20.66 -14.19 -6.42
C ASN A 73 -20.50 -15.69 -6.71
N ILE A 74 -19.35 -16.28 -6.39
CA ILE A 74 -19.12 -17.72 -6.55
C ILE A 74 -19.97 -18.54 -5.56
N LEU A 75 -20.08 -18.10 -4.30
CA LEU A 75 -20.94 -18.74 -3.30
C LEU A 75 -22.42 -18.68 -3.71
N LEU A 76 -22.88 -17.51 -4.18
CA LEU A 76 -24.26 -17.35 -4.66
C LEU A 76 -24.53 -18.28 -5.84
N LYS A 77 -23.62 -18.37 -6.81
CA LYS A 77 -23.71 -19.35 -7.91
C LYS A 77 -23.73 -20.78 -7.39
N PHE A 78 -22.85 -21.13 -6.45
CA PHE A 78 -22.76 -22.49 -5.88
C PHE A 78 -24.05 -22.92 -5.14
N LEU A 79 -24.74 -21.97 -4.50
CA LEU A 79 -25.99 -22.23 -3.78
C LEU A 79 -27.21 -22.27 -4.71
N CYS A 80 -27.23 -21.45 -5.78
CA CYS A 80 -28.36 -21.38 -6.71
C CYS A 80 -28.31 -22.41 -7.85
N LEU A 81 -27.12 -22.92 -8.20
CA LEU A 81 -26.97 -23.94 -9.23
C LEU A 81 -27.49 -25.30 -8.73
N LYS A 82 -28.16 -26.05 -9.62
CA LYS A 82 -28.55 -27.42 -9.35
C LYS A 82 -27.30 -28.30 -9.20
N VAL A 83 -27.45 -29.39 -8.44
CA VAL A 83 -26.44 -30.44 -8.31
C VAL A 83 -26.02 -30.92 -9.72
N GLY A 84 -24.72 -30.98 -9.99
CA GLY A 84 -24.19 -31.29 -11.32
C GLY A 84 -22.80 -30.72 -11.61
N ASP A 85 -22.34 -30.89 -12.86
CA ASP A 85 -20.97 -30.55 -13.28
C ASP A 85 -20.60 -29.08 -13.06
N GLU A 86 -21.52 -28.15 -13.29
CA GLU A 86 -21.27 -26.72 -13.07
C GLU A 86 -20.95 -26.41 -11.60
N ARG A 87 -21.59 -27.12 -10.66
CA ARG A 87 -21.34 -26.96 -9.23
C ARG A 87 -20.00 -27.55 -8.81
N ASN A 88 -19.60 -28.67 -9.43
CA ASN A 88 -18.27 -29.28 -9.24
C ASN A 88 -17.13 -28.38 -9.76
N GLN A 89 -17.34 -27.67 -10.88
CA GLN A 89 -16.36 -26.73 -11.43
C GLN A 89 -16.07 -25.53 -10.53
N LEU A 90 -17.00 -25.17 -9.64
CA LEU A 90 -16.80 -24.08 -8.67
C LEU A 90 -15.98 -24.50 -7.45
N ILE A 91 -15.83 -25.80 -7.16
CA ILE A 91 -15.10 -26.29 -5.98
C ILE A 91 -13.64 -25.90 -5.98
N PRO A 92 -12.86 -26.06 -7.08
CA PRO A 92 -11.47 -25.60 -7.11
C PRO A 92 -11.32 -24.10 -6.82
N VAL A 93 -12.28 -23.30 -7.29
CA VAL A 93 -12.30 -21.84 -7.06
C VAL A 93 -12.58 -21.54 -5.58
N LEU A 94 -13.57 -22.21 -4.97
CA LEU A 94 -13.86 -22.10 -3.54
C LEU A 94 -12.70 -22.59 -2.68
N THR A 95 -12.06 -23.71 -3.03
CA THR A 95 -10.86 -24.20 -2.34
C THR A 95 -9.74 -23.18 -2.37
N LYS A 96 -9.50 -22.52 -3.52
CA LYS A 96 -8.47 -21.50 -3.64
C LYS A 96 -8.80 -20.22 -2.87
N MET A 97 -10.04 -19.73 -2.96
CA MET A 97 -10.47 -18.48 -2.32
C MET A 97 -10.63 -18.61 -0.79
N LEU A 98 -11.14 -19.74 -0.31
CA LEU A 98 -11.38 -19.99 1.12
C LEU A 98 -10.23 -20.75 1.79
N LYS A 99 -9.20 -21.16 1.04
CA LYS A 99 -8.09 -22.00 1.51
C LYS A 99 -8.57 -23.26 2.24
N LEU A 100 -9.53 -23.96 1.62
CA LEU A 100 -10.16 -25.14 2.22
C LEU A 100 -9.15 -26.27 2.40
N SER A 101 -9.28 -26.98 3.51
CA SER A 101 -8.59 -28.24 3.76
C SER A 101 -9.07 -29.34 2.79
N PRO A 102 -8.29 -30.44 2.64
CA PRO A 102 -8.70 -31.57 1.80
C PRO A 102 -10.03 -32.20 2.24
N GLU A 103 -10.32 -32.22 3.55
CA GLU A 103 -11.55 -32.74 4.14
C GLU A 103 -12.76 -31.87 3.75
N GLU A 104 -12.66 -30.55 3.93
CA GLU A 104 -13.73 -29.61 3.57
C GLU A 104 -14.01 -29.63 2.06
N LYS A 105 -12.96 -29.76 1.25
CA LYS A 105 -13.10 -29.93 -0.21
C LYS A 105 -13.88 -31.21 -0.56
N HIS A 106 -13.62 -32.31 0.14
CA HIS A 106 -14.33 -33.57 -0.08
C HIS A 106 -15.82 -33.43 0.25
N THR A 107 -16.16 -32.80 1.38
CA THR A 107 -17.55 -32.52 1.78
C THR A 107 -18.28 -31.67 0.74
N LEU A 108 -17.66 -30.60 0.24
CA LEU A 108 -18.26 -29.79 -0.84
C LEU A 108 -18.48 -30.58 -2.13
N THR A 109 -17.60 -31.53 -2.43
CA THR A 109 -17.70 -32.40 -3.62
C THR A 109 -18.88 -33.35 -3.51
N GLN A 110 -19.08 -33.97 -2.35
CA GLN A 110 -20.26 -34.81 -2.08
C GLN A 110 -21.56 -34.01 -2.21
N ILE A 111 -21.60 -32.79 -1.65
CA ILE A 111 -22.76 -31.89 -1.74
C ILE A 111 -23.02 -31.46 -3.20
N ALA A 112 -21.96 -31.23 -3.98
CA ALA A 112 -22.06 -30.84 -5.38
C ALA A 112 -22.50 -31.98 -6.32
N GLN A 113 -22.23 -33.23 -5.95
CA GLN A 113 -22.65 -34.45 -6.64
C GLN A 113 -24.03 -34.96 -6.22
N GLY A 114 -24.54 -34.50 -5.07
CA GLY A 114 -25.91 -34.81 -4.62
C GLY A 114 -26.00 -35.99 -3.66
N ASP A 115 -24.87 -36.57 -3.26
CA ASP A 115 -24.80 -37.69 -2.31
C ASP A 115 -25.01 -37.26 -0.84
N GLY A 116 -25.32 -35.98 -0.59
CA GLY A 116 -25.45 -35.40 0.74
C GLY A 116 -26.83 -35.57 1.40
N THR A 117 -27.28 -36.80 1.63
CA THR A 117 -28.32 -37.11 2.64
C THR A 117 -27.85 -38.08 3.74
N GLY A 118 -26.57 -38.44 3.79
CA GLY A 118 -25.99 -39.22 4.87
C GLY A 118 -25.19 -38.34 5.83
N GLU A 119 -25.73 -38.13 7.04
CA GLU A 119 -25.01 -37.71 8.25
C GLU A 119 -24.18 -36.41 8.15
N VAL A 120 -24.86 -35.26 8.21
CA VAL A 120 -24.23 -34.03 8.70
C VAL A 120 -24.07 -34.19 10.22
N PRO A 121 -22.84 -34.18 10.78
CA PRO A 121 -22.67 -34.10 12.23
C PRO A 121 -23.38 -32.84 12.70
N GLN A 122 -24.35 -33.01 13.61
CA GLN A 122 -25.21 -31.94 14.13
C GLN A 122 -24.35 -30.69 14.43
N PRO A 123 -24.42 -29.63 13.61
CA PRO A 123 -23.56 -28.48 13.83
C PRO A 123 -24.12 -27.75 15.04
N GLN A 124 -23.26 -27.53 16.04
CA GLN A 124 -23.52 -26.55 17.09
C GLN A 124 -23.97 -25.26 16.42
N GLY A 125 -25.27 -24.98 16.50
CA GLY A 125 -25.91 -24.00 15.65
C GLY A 125 -25.33 -22.60 15.85
N TRP A 126 -25.46 -21.79 14.80
CA TRP A 126 -25.03 -20.38 14.74
C TRP A 126 -25.51 -19.50 15.92
N GLY A 127 -26.47 -19.96 16.72
CA GLY A 127 -26.97 -19.28 17.91
C GLY A 127 -25.86 -18.87 18.89
N SER A 128 -24.84 -19.70 19.12
CA SER A 128 -23.77 -19.35 20.07
C SER A 128 -22.87 -18.20 19.56
N TYR A 129 -22.64 -18.12 18.25
CA TYR A 129 -21.79 -17.11 17.64
C TYR A 129 -22.52 -15.78 17.39
N LEU A 130 -23.85 -15.81 17.19
CA LEU A 130 -24.66 -14.60 17.01
C LEU A 130 -24.65 -13.67 18.22
N HIS A 131 -24.64 -14.22 19.44
CA HIS A 131 -24.56 -13.42 20.67
C HIS A 131 -23.23 -12.67 20.81
N ARG A 132 -22.14 -13.21 20.28
CA ARG A 132 -20.82 -12.57 20.32
C ARG A 132 -20.67 -11.43 19.31
N TRP A 133 -21.51 -11.40 18.28
CA TRP A 133 -21.50 -10.36 17.25
C TRP A 133 -22.59 -9.30 17.43
N SER A 134 -23.70 -9.62 18.11
CA SER A 134 -24.79 -8.66 18.28
C SER A 134 -24.58 -7.62 19.37
N GLY A 135 -23.52 -7.71 20.18
CA GLY A 135 -23.21 -6.73 21.22
C GLY A 135 -24.30 -6.57 22.29
N LEU A 136 -25.28 -7.49 22.35
CA LEU A 136 -26.32 -7.51 23.36
C LEU A 136 -25.84 -8.36 24.54
N THR A 137 -25.29 -7.70 25.54
CA THR A 137 -25.30 -8.15 26.94
C THR A 137 -26.12 -7.18 27.74
#